data_AF-A0A2D9FQ29-F1
#
_entry.id   AF-A0A2D9FQ29-F1
#
_cell.length_a   1.000
_cell.length_b   1.000
_cell.length_c   1.000
_cell.angle_alpha   90.00
_cell.angle_beta   90.00
_cell.angle_gamma   90.00
#
_symmetry.space_group_name_H-M   'P 1'
#
loop_
_entity.id
_entity.type
_entity.pdbx_description
1 polymer ?
#
loop_
_entity_poly.entity_id
_entity_poly.type
_entity_poly.pdbx_seq_one_letter_code
_entity_poly.pdbx_strand_id
1 'polypeptide(L)'
;MKEKRRFWSRLKSIALFGLLFIGIVFSGIAVFNTSLPKASSTPEELSLDEQHRIAEINHLRSTLGNRIWPGWGDLEIPVLLYNESHAFFTGSDSAITATGWTRIPYQTTFGSAWKPIDDDLSYFQQPLPGNGQTPQAFIVQVGEQLAASMTTKEWTQIKLVKLIKNDLPGFLKPIFPYQLFTNKFDSDWHIASVLHESFHVFQAQQNYTRFENAEKLNSLHDLYPWNNPDFRHQWVEERKLLAKALKEPNEDRAKSLVIDWLTIRETRRTSLTEKLITYEKEREWLEGLAKYAEINAWRMALDTASYTPLAVMNNDPDFNFYQNAEDNFSKELLQLQSDLGFSESMLYYSGWVQAELLDRFYPDWKDLALQSDIYLEDLLRQQCIPLNCGITLN
;
A
#
# COMPACT_ATOMS: atom_id res chain seq x y z
N MET A 1 -11.39 -62.74 -2.09
CA MET A 1 -12.15 -62.07 -0.99
C MET A 1 -11.28 -61.56 0.17
N LYS A 2 -10.33 -62.33 0.71
CA LYS A 2 -9.47 -61.90 1.85
C LYS A 2 -8.59 -60.68 1.55
N GLU A 3 -8.03 -60.57 0.34
CA GLU A 3 -7.18 -59.44 -0.04
C GLU A 3 -7.94 -58.12 -0.16
N LYS A 4 -9.13 -58.13 -0.77
CA LYS A 4 -10.03 -56.96 -0.79
C LYS A 4 -10.36 -56.49 0.64
N ARG A 5 -10.63 -57.41 1.58
CA ARG A 5 -10.90 -57.05 2.99
C ARG A 5 -9.70 -56.42 3.71
N ARG A 6 -8.47 -56.89 3.42
CA ARG A 6 -7.23 -56.30 3.96
C ARG A 6 -6.95 -54.91 3.37
N PHE A 7 -7.20 -54.71 2.08
CA PHE A 7 -7.07 -53.41 1.43
C PHE A 7 -8.01 -52.37 2.05
N TRP A 8 -9.30 -52.68 2.19
CA TRP A 8 -10.28 -51.78 2.82
C TRP A 8 -9.99 -51.51 4.30
N SER A 9 -9.43 -52.48 5.04
CA SER A 9 -9.00 -52.27 6.42
C SER A 9 -7.83 -51.29 6.52
N ARG A 10 -6.83 -51.42 5.66
CA ARG A 10 -5.68 -50.48 5.61
C ARG A 10 -6.13 -49.08 5.20
N LEU A 11 -7.02 -48.97 4.21
CA LEU A 11 -7.57 -47.68 3.78
C LEU A 11 -8.35 -46.99 4.91
N LYS A 12 -9.16 -47.74 5.67
CA LYS A 12 -9.85 -47.22 6.87
C LYS A 12 -8.89 -46.76 7.96
N SER A 13 -7.82 -47.53 8.23
CA SER A 13 -6.79 -47.11 9.19
C SER A 13 -6.08 -45.85 8.74
N ILE A 14 -5.67 -45.75 7.47
CA ILE A 14 -5.04 -44.55 6.91
C ILE A 14 -5.99 -43.34 7.01
N ALA A 15 -7.25 -43.51 6.65
CA ALA A 15 -8.26 -42.46 6.78
C ALA A 15 -8.46 -42.02 8.25
N LEU A 16 -8.51 -42.98 9.18
CA LEU A 16 -8.65 -42.69 10.62
C LEU A 16 -7.42 -41.94 11.18
N PHE A 17 -6.20 -42.37 10.81
CA PHE A 17 -4.97 -41.66 11.19
C PHE A 17 -4.90 -40.27 10.56
N GLY A 18 -5.34 -40.12 9.31
CA GLY A 18 -5.44 -38.82 8.63
C GLY A 18 -6.41 -37.87 9.35
N LEU A 19 -7.59 -38.35 9.71
CA LEU A 19 -8.58 -37.56 10.47
C LEU A 19 -8.07 -37.19 11.87
N LEU A 20 -7.37 -38.10 12.55
CA LEU A 20 -6.79 -37.83 13.87
C LEU A 20 -5.68 -36.78 13.78
N PHE A 21 -4.83 -36.86 12.75
CA PHE A 21 -3.79 -35.85 12.50
C PHE A 21 -4.41 -34.47 12.22
N ILE A 22 -5.42 -34.40 11.36
CA ILE A 22 -6.16 -33.16 11.08
C ILE A 22 -6.79 -32.61 12.36
N GLY A 23 -7.38 -33.47 13.20
CA GLY A 23 -7.94 -33.09 14.49
C GLY A 23 -6.90 -32.51 15.46
N ILE A 24 -5.70 -33.08 15.51
CA ILE A 24 -4.58 -32.53 16.30
C ILE A 24 -4.15 -31.17 15.75
N VAL A 25 -4.00 -31.03 14.43
CA VAL A 25 -3.63 -29.75 13.80
C VAL A 25 -4.65 -28.67 14.12
N PHE A 26 -5.94 -28.94 13.95
CA PHE A 26 -6.99 -27.97 14.28
C PHE A 26 -7.07 -27.66 15.77
N SER A 27 -6.83 -28.64 16.65
CA SER A 27 -6.76 -28.40 18.09
C SER A 27 -5.57 -27.51 18.44
N GLY A 28 -4.41 -27.72 17.81
CA GLY A 28 -3.23 -26.86 17.95
C GLY A 28 -3.51 -25.43 17.50
N ILE A 29 -4.14 -25.24 16.33
CA ILE A 29 -4.56 -23.91 15.84
C ILE A 29 -5.55 -23.27 16.81
N ALA A 30 -6.51 -24.03 17.34
CA ALA A 30 -7.48 -23.53 18.30
C ALA A 30 -6.84 -23.03 19.59
N VAL A 31 -5.89 -23.78 20.15
CA VAL A 31 -5.12 -23.35 21.32
C VAL A 31 -4.30 -22.10 20.98
N PHE A 32 -3.58 -22.09 19.86
CA PHE A 32 -2.81 -20.93 19.43
C PHE A 32 -3.69 -19.67 19.25
N ASN A 33 -4.88 -19.81 18.68
CA ASN A 33 -5.79 -18.69 18.44
C ASN A 33 -6.31 -18.04 19.73
N THR A 34 -6.21 -18.73 20.88
CA THR A 34 -6.52 -18.14 22.20
C THR A 34 -5.45 -17.20 22.71
N SER A 35 -4.21 -17.33 22.24
CA SER A 35 -3.09 -16.45 22.60
C SER A 35 -2.91 -15.26 21.65
N LEU A 36 -3.74 -15.14 20.60
CA LEU A 36 -3.70 -13.99 19.71
C LEU A 36 -4.05 -12.69 20.47
N PRO A 37 -3.25 -11.61 20.31
CA PRO A 37 -3.53 -10.32 20.94
C PRO A 37 -4.90 -9.78 20.54
N LYS A 38 -5.58 -9.14 21.50
CA LYS A 38 -6.91 -8.50 21.31
C LYS A 38 -6.83 -6.98 21.36
N ALA A 39 -5.74 -6.45 21.89
CA ALA A 39 -5.43 -5.05 22.08
C ALA A 39 -3.90 -4.93 22.04
N SER A 40 -3.40 -3.75 21.71
CA SER A 40 -1.98 -3.42 21.80
C SER A 40 -1.48 -3.59 23.23
N SER A 41 -0.22 -4.02 23.36
CA SER A 41 0.40 -4.28 24.65
C SER A 41 0.49 -3.02 25.54
N THR A 42 0.88 -1.89 24.95
CA THR A 42 0.96 -0.56 25.59
C THR A 42 0.19 0.47 24.76
N PRO A 43 -1.15 0.48 24.82
CA PRO A 43 -1.97 1.25 23.88
C PRO A 43 -1.88 2.77 24.09
N GLU A 44 -1.33 3.23 25.21
CA GLU A 44 -1.15 4.66 25.54
C GLU A 44 0.24 5.19 25.19
N GLU A 45 1.15 4.34 24.71
CA GLU A 45 2.57 4.66 24.46
C GLU A 45 3.02 4.09 23.12
N LEU A 46 4.02 4.74 22.51
CA LEU A 46 4.63 4.23 21.30
C LEU A 46 5.73 3.22 21.69
N SER A 47 5.52 1.94 21.41
CA SER A 47 6.50 0.90 21.75
C SER A 47 7.87 1.18 21.12
N LEU A 48 8.95 0.75 21.79
CA LEU A 48 10.31 0.95 21.32
C LEU A 48 10.55 0.42 19.89
N ASP A 49 10.01 -0.76 19.55
CA ASP A 49 10.10 -1.30 18.19
C ASP A 49 9.45 -0.39 17.15
N GLU A 50 8.35 0.28 17.50
CA GLU A 50 7.67 1.22 16.61
C GLU A 50 8.47 2.52 16.47
N GLN A 51 9.10 3.00 17.54
CA GLN A 51 10.04 4.13 17.48
C GLN A 51 11.22 3.82 16.55
N HIS A 52 11.80 2.61 16.65
CA HIS A 52 12.86 2.15 15.74
C HIS A 52 12.40 2.09 14.28
N ARG A 53 11.18 1.61 14.00
CA ARG A 53 10.62 1.59 12.64
C ARG A 53 10.43 3.01 12.09
N ILE A 54 9.97 3.97 12.89
CA ILE A 54 9.88 5.37 12.45
C ILE A 54 11.27 5.94 12.14
N ALA A 55 12.26 5.65 12.97
CA ALA A 55 13.64 6.06 12.69
C ALA A 55 14.14 5.47 11.36
N GLU A 56 13.85 4.19 11.09
CA GLU A 56 14.21 3.53 9.82
C GLU A 56 13.43 4.10 8.62
N ILE A 57 12.14 4.44 8.77
CA ILE A 57 11.35 5.14 7.74
C ILE A 57 12.04 6.45 7.33
N ASN A 58 12.45 7.25 8.32
CA ASN A 58 13.12 8.52 8.07
C ASN A 58 14.51 8.34 7.44
N HIS A 59 15.28 7.36 7.93
CA HIS A 59 16.59 7.01 7.40
C HIS A 59 16.52 6.55 5.95
N LEU A 60 15.61 5.63 5.63
CA LEU A 60 15.39 5.14 4.26
C LEU A 60 15.01 6.28 3.33
N ARG A 61 14.01 7.07 3.71
CA ARG A 61 13.51 8.18 2.88
C ARG A 61 14.59 9.23 2.63
N SER A 62 15.30 9.67 3.67
CA SER A 62 16.35 10.70 3.51
C SER A 62 17.56 10.19 2.71
N THR A 63 17.87 8.90 2.79
CA THR A 63 19.03 8.31 2.10
C THR A 63 18.74 7.94 0.65
N LEU A 64 17.55 7.40 0.37
CA LEU A 64 17.20 6.83 -0.95
C LEU A 64 16.05 7.56 -1.65
N GLY A 65 15.30 8.40 -0.95
CA GLY A 65 14.09 9.04 -1.47
C GLY A 65 14.34 9.82 -2.77
N ASN A 66 15.45 10.57 -2.86
CA ASN A 66 15.78 11.31 -4.08
C ASN A 66 16.17 10.44 -5.28
N ARG A 67 16.57 9.18 -5.04
CA ARG A 67 16.80 8.21 -6.13
C ARG A 67 15.48 7.63 -6.63
N ILE A 68 14.49 7.49 -5.75
CA ILE A 68 13.14 7.03 -6.09
C ILE A 68 12.39 8.16 -6.81
N TRP A 69 12.35 9.34 -6.19
CA TRP A 69 11.72 10.54 -6.72
C TRP A 69 12.49 11.81 -6.34
N PRO A 70 12.91 12.65 -7.30
CA PRO A 70 13.64 13.88 -7.01
C PRO A 70 12.92 14.81 -6.02
N GLY A 71 13.60 15.22 -4.95
CA GLY A 71 13.09 16.12 -3.92
C GLY A 71 12.31 15.43 -2.78
N TRP A 72 11.91 14.16 -2.92
CA TRP A 72 11.16 13.46 -1.87
C TRP A 72 12.02 13.15 -0.63
N GLY A 73 13.31 12.85 -0.84
CA GLY A 73 14.25 12.60 0.24
C GLY A 73 14.63 13.85 1.04
N ASP A 74 14.48 15.04 0.44
CA ASP A 74 14.88 16.31 1.04
C ASP A 74 13.83 16.89 2.01
N LEU A 75 12.59 16.40 1.95
CA LEU A 75 11.54 16.89 2.83
C LEU A 75 11.73 16.40 4.27
N GLU A 76 11.21 17.14 5.24
CA GLU A 76 10.94 16.62 6.57
C GLU A 76 9.45 16.28 6.64
N ILE A 77 9.13 14.98 6.65
CA ILE A 77 7.75 14.49 6.66
C ILE A 77 7.49 13.82 8.01
N PRO A 78 6.73 14.45 8.92
CA PRO A 78 6.30 13.83 10.16
C PRO A 78 5.45 12.58 9.92
N VAL A 79 5.46 11.66 10.89
CA VAL A 79 4.60 10.49 10.93
C VAL A 79 3.58 10.65 12.04
N LEU A 80 2.32 10.32 11.76
CA LEU A 80 1.24 10.19 12.73
C LEU A 80 0.76 8.74 12.77
N LEU A 81 1.23 7.97 13.75
CA LEU A 81 0.75 6.61 13.96
C LEU A 81 -0.45 6.59 14.91
N TYR A 82 -1.32 5.59 14.80
CA TYR A 82 -2.40 5.41 15.78
C TYR A 82 -2.74 3.93 16.02
N ASN A 83 -3.18 3.62 17.23
CA ASN A 83 -3.68 2.29 17.59
C ASN A 83 -5.19 2.36 17.88
N GLU A 84 -5.71 1.45 18.71
CA GLU A 84 -7.13 1.46 19.11
C GLU A 84 -7.55 2.64 19.99
N SER A 85 -6.60 3.32 20.63
CA SER A 85 -6.89 4.26 21.72
C SER A 85 -6.14 5.57 21.65
N HIS A 86 -4.96 5.62 21.03
CA HIS A 86 -4.12 6.81 20.98
C HIS A 86 -3.58 7.07 19.57
N ALA A 87 -3.27 8.34 19.32
CA ALA A 87 -2.49 8.81 18.18
C ALA A 87 -1.13 9.33 18.69
N PHE A 88 -0.09 9.12 17.89
CA PHE A 88 1.32 9.41 18.16
C PHE A 88 1.90 10.18 16.98
N PHE A 89 2.43 11.37 17.21
CA PHE A 89 2.88 12.30 16.16
C PHE A 89 4.35 12.68 16.37
N THR A 90 5.16 12.63 15.32
CA THR A 90 6.61 12.88 15.39
C THR A 90 7.03 14.21 14.75
N GLY A 91 6.11 15.18 14.65
CA GLY A 91 6.42 16.48 14.07
C GLY A 91 7.10 17.43 15.05
N SER A 92 6.97 18.72 14.80
CA SER A 92 7.64 19.78 15.56
C SER A 92 6.81 20.29 16.75
N ASP A 93 7.49 20.87 17.75
CA ASP A 93 6.85 21.54 18.89
C ASP A 93 5.90 22.68 18.46
N SER A 94 6.17 23.36 17.34
CA SER A 94 5.30 24.44 16.87
C SER A 94 3.96 23.90 16.36
N ALA A 95 3.96 22.74 15.71
CA ALA A 95 2.76 22.10 15.18
C ALA A 95 1.76 21.69 16.28
N ILE A 96 2.25 21.32 17.47
CA ILE A 96 1.41 20.86 18.58
C ILE A 96 0.79 21.99 19.40
N THR A 97 1.09 23.24 19.08
CA THR A 97 0.29 24.38 19.58
C THR A 97 -1.15 24.31 19.08
N ALA A 98 -1.39 23.64 17.95
CA ALA A 98 -2.72 23.31 17.45
C ALA A 98 -3.30 22.08 18.15
N THR A 99 -4.63 22.07 18.31
CA THR A 99 -5.35 20.91 18.85
C THR A 99 -5.62 19.87 17.77
N GLY A 100 -5.35 18.61 18.07
CA GLY A 100 -5.82 17.50 17.24
C GLY A 100 -5.09 17.33 15.91
N TRP A 101 -5.78 16.71 14.97
CA TRP A 101 -5.37 16.51 13.58
C TRP A 101 -6.56 16.77 12.65
N THR A 102 -6.27 17.14 11.41
CA THR A 102 -7.27 17.42 10.38
C THR A 102 -7.12 16.43 9.24
N ARG A 103 -8.21 15.78 8.82
CA ARG A 103 -8.20 14.96 7.61
C ARG A 103 -8.24 15.85 6.38
N ILE A 104 -7.33 15.63 5.46
CA ILE A 104 -7.24 16.36 4.19
C ILE A 104 -7.88 15.51 3.08
N PRO A 105 -8.65 16.10 2.16
CA PRO A 105 -9.00 17.53 2.00
C PRO A 105 -10.28 17.96 2.75
N TYR A 106 -10.87 17.11 3.57
CA TYR A 106 -12.20 17.33 4.16
C TYR A 106 -12.24 18.36 5.31
N GLN A 107 -11.08 18.93 5.69
CA GLN A 107 -10.91 20.03 6.67
C GLN A 107 -11.62 19.82 8.01
N THR A 108 -11.88 18.56 8.39
CA THR A 108 -12.50 18.23 9.67
C THR A 108 -11.42 17.87 10.67
N THR A 109 -11.35 18.66 11.75
CA THR A 109 -10.39 18.45 12.85
C THR A 109 -10.98 17.55 13.93
N PHE A 110 -10.19 16.60 14.39
CA PHE A 110 -10.51 15.64 15.45
C PHE A 110 -9.42 15.66 16.52
N GLY A 111 -9.72 15.09 17.69
CA GLY A 111 -8.75 14.95 18.77
C GLY A 111 -8.84 16.06 19.82
N SER A 112 -7.76 16.23 20.56
CA SER A 112 -7.58 17.06 21.73
C SER A 112 -6.15 17.61 21.77
N ALA A 113 -5.73 18.18 22.90
CA ALA A 113 -4.37 18.70 23.06
C ALA A 113 -3.34 17.57 23.04
N TRP A 114 -2.23 17.82 22.35
CA TRP A 114 -1.08 16.93 22.31
C TRP A 114 -0.28 16.99 23.61
N LYS A 115 0.15 15.83 24.10
CA LYS A 115 1.07 15.69 25.24
C LYS A 115 2.45 15.31 24.72
N PRO A 116 3.51 16.09 25.00
CA PRO A 116 4.87 15.71 24.63
C PRO A 116 5.34 14.50 25.43
N ILE A 117 6.07 13.62 24.76
CA ILE A 117 6.76 12.48 25.33
C ILE A 117 8.22 12.58 24.87
N ASP A 118 9.11 12.62 25.84
CA ASP A 118 10.56 12.65 25.63
C ASP A 118 11.10 11.26 25.96
N ASP A 119 11.43 10.50 24.92
CA ASP A 119 11.92 9.12 24.94
C ASP A 119 13.05 8.99 23.89
N ASP A 120 13.48 7.78 23.55
CA ASP A 120 14.49 7.55 22.49
C ASP A 120 14.15 8.26 21.16
N LEU A 121 12.87 8.35 20.82
CA LEU A 121 12.32 9.24 19.81
C LEU A 121 11.39 10.25 20.48
N SER A 122 11.63 11.55 20.31
CA SER A 122 10.67 12.57 20.77
C SER A 122 9.39 12.51 19.93
N TYR A 123 8.24 12.38 20.59
CA TYR A 123 6.94 12.36 19.94
C TYR A 123 5.87 12.99 20.82
N PHE A 124 4.68 13.18 20.25
CA PHE A 124 3.51 13.70 20.95
C PHE A 124 2.39 12.70 20.89
N GLN A 125 1.59 12.63 21.95
CA GLN A 125 0.46 11.72 21.99
C GLN A 125 -0.82 12.38 22.44
N GLN A 126 -1.93 11.79 22.03
CA GLN A 126 -3.26 12.14 22.53
C GLN A 126 -4.19 10.93 22.43
N PRO A 127 -5.23 10.83 23.29
CA PRO A 127 -6.26 9.83 23.14
C PRO A 127 -7.09 10.08 21.87
N LEU A 128 -7.51 8.99 21.22
CA LEU A 128 -8.49 9.04 20.14
C LEU A 128 -9.87 9.42 20.71
N PRO A 129 -10.69 10.18 19.96
CA PRO A 129 -12.03 10.52 20.40
C PRO A 129 -12.91 9.27 20.58
N GLY A 130 -13.74 9.27 21.63
CA GLY A 130 -14.65 8.16 21.95
C GLY A 130 -15.76 7.89 20.91
N ASN A 131 -15.85 8.68 19.84
CA ASN A 131 -16.79 8.48 18.73
C ASN A 131 -16.23 7.57 17.61
N GLY A 132 -15.02 7.01 17.79
CA GLY A 132 -14.40 6.08 16.85
C GLY A 132 -13.70 6.74 15.66
N GLN A 133 -13.57 8.06 15.63
CA GLN A 133 -12.83 8.76 14.58
C GLN A 133 -11.32 8.57 14.77
N THR A 134 -10.63 8.15 13.70
CA THR A 134 -9.18 7.96 13.68
C THR A 134 -8.49 8.88 12.67
N PRO A 135 -7.18 9.02 12.69
CA PRO A 135 -6.43 9.68 11.60
C PRO A 135 -6.68 9.06 10.22
N GLN A 136 -6.86 7.73 10.15
CA GLN A 136 -6.94 6.92 8.91
C GLN A 136 -5.56 6.74 8.25
N ALA A 137 -5.41 5.67 7.45
CA ALA A 137 -4.21 5.47 6.65
C ALA A 137 -4.34 6.37 5.42
N PHE A 138 -3.69 7.55 5.48
CA PHE A 138 -3.59 8.57 4.44
C PHE A 138 -2.70 9.73 4.93
N ILE A 139 -2.81 10.92 4.34
CA ILE A 139 -2.24 12.15 4.92
C ILE A 139 -3.19 12.83 5.90
N VAL A 140 -2.61 13.49 6.91
CA VAL A 140 -3.32 14.35 7.86
C VAL A 140 -2.53 15.63 8.10
N GLN A 141 -3.20 16.66 8.60
CA GLN A 141 -2.57 17.93 8.99
C GLN A 141 -2.59 18.09 10.52
N VAL A 142 -1.45 18.43 11.11
CA VAL A 142 -1.31 18.80 12.53
C VAL A 142 -0.68 20.19 12.57
N GLY A 143 -1.45 21.19 13.03
CA GLY A 143 -1.05 22.59 12.91
C GLY A 143 -0.78 22.96 11.45
N GLU A 144 0.42 23.42 11.15
CA GLU A 144 0.85 23.77 9.78
C GLU A 144 1.55 22.60 9.05
N GLN A 145 1.78 21.47 9.70
CA GLN A 145 2.52 20.34 9.12
C GLN A 145 1.58 19.28 8.55
N LEU A 146 1.87 18.84 7.32
CA LEU A 146 1.30 17.61 6.75
C LEU A 146 2.11 16.41 7.24
N ALA A 147 1.43 15.32 7.57
CA ALA A 147 2.03 14.11 8.11
C ALA A 147 1.50 12.86 7.40
N ALA A 148 2.38 11.87 7.23
CA ALA A 148 2.00 10.54 6.81
C ALA A 148 1.29 9.85 7.99
N SER A 149 0.09 9.32 7.79
CA SER A 149 -0.69 8.71 8.85
C SER A 149 -0.96 7.24 8.57
N MET A 150 -0.76 6.39 9.58
CA MET A 150 -1.03 4.95 9.47
C MET A 150 -1.34 4.34 10.85
N THR A 151 -1.94 3.15 10.88
CA THR A 151 -2.02 2.39 12.13
C THR A 151 -0.63 1.94 12.58
N THR A 152 -0.40 1.77 13.88
CA THR A 152 0.81 1.04 14.35
C THR A 152 0.81 -0.38 13.78
N LYS A 153 2.00 -0.97 13.57
CA LYS A 153 2.10 -2.31 12.98
C LYS A 153 1.31 -3.37 13.77
N GLU A 154 1.45 -3.38 15.09
CA GLU A 154 0.74 -4.31 15.97
C GLU A 154 -0.78 -4.14 15.83
N TRP A 155 -1.27 -2.90 15.82
CA TRP A 155 -2.69 -2.63 15.68
C TRP A 155 -3.23 -3.04 14.30
N THR A 156 -2.44 -2.88 13.23
CA THR A 156 -2.79 -3.39 11.89
C THR A 156 -3.09 -4.88 11.94
N GLN A 157 -2.21 -5.68 12.56
CA GLN A 157 -2.38 -7.13 12.68
C GLN A 157 -3.61 -7.48 13.53
N ILE A 158 -3.78 -6.83 14.69
CA ILE A 158 -4.93 -7.06 15.58
C ILE A 158 -6.25 -6.70 14.89
N LYS A 159 -6.29 -5.56 14.20
CA LYS A 159 -7.47 -5.09 13.47
C LYS A 159 -7.84 -6.07 12.36
N LEU A 160 -6.87 -6.60 11.60
CA LEU A 160 -7.13 -7.60 10.57
C LEU A 160 -7.72 -8.89 11.17
N VAL A 161 -7.15 -9.38 12.27
CA VAL A 161 -7.70 -10.56 12.97
C VAL A 161 -9.14 -10.32 13.41
N LYS A 162 -9.45 -9.12 13.93
CA LYS A 162 -10.81 -8.74 14.32
C LYS A 162 -11.77 -8.72 13.14
N LEU A 163 -11.35 -8.15 12.00
CA LEU A 163 -12.15 -8.12 10.77
C LEU A 163 -12.49 -9.55 10.29
N ILE A 164 -11.47 -10.40 10.12
CA ILE A 164 -11.68 -11.79 9.70
C ILE A 164 -12.57 -12.54 10.70
N LYS A 165 -12.35 -12.35 12.01
CA LYS A 165 -13.20 -12.96 13.06
C LYS A 165 -14.66 -12.53 12.98
N ASN A 166 -14.94 -11.31 12.53
CA ASN A 166 -16.32 -10.81 12.45
C ASN A 166 -17.07 -11.43 11.26
N ASP A 167 -16.37 -11.69 10.15
CA ASP A 167 -16.97 -12.24 8.93
C ASP A 167 -17.06 -13.77 8.93
N LEU A 168 -16.27 -14.46 9.76
CA LEU A 168 -16.27 -15.92 9.83
C LEU A 168 -17.50 -16.50 10.57
N PRO A 169 -18.07 -17.62 10.08
CA PRO A 169 -19.01 -18.43 10.86
C PRO A 169 -18.41 -18.87 12.21
N GLY A 170 -19.24 -18.86 13.27
CA GLY A 170 -18.78 -19.10 14.66
C GLY A 170 -17.97 -20.38 14.87
N PHE A 171 -18.29 -21.46 14.15
CA PHE A 171 -17.59 -22.73 14.27
C PHE A 171 -16.20 -22.74 13.58
N LEU A 172 -15.93 -21.82 12.65
CA LEU A 172 -14.63 -21.69 11.99
C LEU A 172 -13.67 -20.79 12.79
N LYS A 173 -14.20 -19.83 13.56
CA LYS A 173 -13.38 -18.85 14.30
C LYS A 173 -12.25 -19.47 15.13
N PRO A 174 -12.45 -20.59 15.85
CA PRO A 174 -11.39 -21.19 16.66
C PRO A 174 -10.29 -21.85 15.81
N ILE A 175 -10.61 -22.42 14.66
CA ILE A 175 -9.68 -23.25 13.87
C ILE A 175 -9.14 -22.54 12.62
N PHE A 176 -9.50 -21.27 12.42
CA PHE A 176 -9.03 -20.48 11.28
C PHE A 176 -7.56 -20.07 11.45
N PRO A 177 -6.69 -20.23 10.45
CA PRO A 177 -5.27 -19.96 10.59
C PRO A 177 -4.94 -18.46 10.39
N TYR A 178 -5.31 -17.60 11.34
CA TYR A 178 -5.14 -16.14 11.21
C TYR A 178 -3.70 -15.70 10.90
N GLN A 179 -2.71 -16.41 11.46
CA GLN A 179 -1.29 -16.08 11.27
C GLN A 179 -0.84 -16.10 9.81
N LEU A 180 -1.42 -16.97 8.97
CA LEU A 180 -1.09 -17.01 7.54
C LEU A 180 -1.47 -15.71 6.81
N PHE A 181 -2.37 -14.93 7.40
CA PHE A 181 -2.77 -13.62 6.90
C PHE A 181 -1.99 -12.49 7.58
N THR A 182 -1.79 -12.55 8.90
CA THR A 182 -1.08 -11.47 9.63
C THR A 182 0.43 -11.48 9.41
N ASN A 183 1.06 -12.63 9.15
CA ASN A 183 2.51 -12.71 8.94
C ASN A 183 2.99 -12.01 7.66
N LYS A 184 2.06 -11.54 6.81
CA LYS A 184 2.38 -10.73 5.63
C LYS A 184 2.60 -9.25 5.95
N PHE A 185 2.26 -8.83 7.17
CA PHE A 185 2.39 -7.46 7.67
C PHE A 185 3.60 -7.39 8.60
N ASP A 186 4.77 -7.71 8.04
CA ASP A 186 6.07 -7.66 8.72
C ASP A 186 6.59 -6.21 8.83
N SER A 187 7.79 -6.03 9.38
CA SER A 187 8.33 -4.67 9.57
C SER A 187 8.72 -4.02 8.26
N ASP A 188 9.20 -4.79 7.26
CA ASP A 188 9.50 -4.27 5.93
C ASP A 188 8.23 -3.68 5.28
N TRP A 189 7.10 -4.40 5.35
CA TRP A 189 5.80 -3.94 4.86
C TRP A 189 5.30 -2.71 5.56
N HIS A 190 5.41 -2.66 6.89
CA HIS A 190 4.96 -1.50 7.64
C HIS A 190 5.76 -0.25 7.26
N ILE A 191 7.08 -0.37 7.17
CA ILE A 191 7.97 0.73 6.75
C ILE A 191 7.60 1.22 5.35
N ALA A 192 7.46 0.32 4.38
CA ALA A 192 7.10 0.70 3.01
C ALA A 192 5.69 1.32 2.92
N SER A 193 4.73 0.82 3.70
CA SER A 193 3.38 1.37 3.71
C SER A 193 3.33 2.77 4.31
N VAL A 194 4.10 3.07 5.36
CA VAL A 194 4.22 4.46 5.84
C VAL A 194 4.92 5.34 4.80
N LEU A 195 5.88 4.80 4.04
CA LEU A 195 6.51 5.53 2.94
C LEU A 195 5.53 5.84 1.80
N HIS A 196 4.59 4.93 1.47
CA HIS A 196 3.46 5.21 0.57
C HIS A 196 2.71 6.47 1.02
N GLU A 197 2.29 6.51 2.29
CA GLU A 197 1.57 7.66 2.83
C GLU A 197 2.43 8.93 2.88
N SER A 198 3.74 8.80 3.10
CA SER A 198 4.66 9.93 3.03
C SER A 198 4.83 10.47 1.61
N PHE A 199 4.66 9.63 0.59
CA PHE A 199 4.70 10.07 -0.79
C PHE A 199 3.47 10.91 -1.14
N HIS A 200 2.30 10.61 -0.58
CA HIS A 200 1.13 11.49 -0.68
C HIS A 200 1.37 12.87 -0.05
N VAL A 201 2.12 12.94 1.07
CA VAL A 201 2.52 14.24 1.64
C VAL A 201 3.38 15.01 0.63
N PHE A 202 4.34 14.34 -0.02
CA PHE A 202 5.15 14.95 -1.07
C PHE A 202 4.27 15.43 -2.23
N GLN A 203 3.35 14.62 -2.76
CA GLN A 203 2.41 15.03 -3.81
C GLN A 203 1.61 16.28 -3.41
N ALA A 204 1.09 16.32 -2.18
CA ALA A 204 0.34 17.46 -1.67
C ALA A 204 1.21 18.74 -1.55
N GLN A 205 2.49 18.61 -1.19
CA GLN A 205 3.41 19.75 -1.13
C GLN A 205 3.82 20.26 -2.51
N GLN A 206 3.94 19.37 -3.50
CA GLN A 206 4.31 19.75 -4.86
C GLN A 206 3.14 20.38 -5.63
N ASN A 207 1.92 19.87 -5.46
CA ASN A 207 0.74 20.41 -6.11
C ASN A 207 -0.54 20.13 -5.29
N TYR A 208 -0.76 20.94 -4.25
CA TYR A 208 -1.90 20.78 -3.34
C TYR A 208 -3.26 20.81 -4.04
N THR A 209 -3.44 21.70 -5.03
CA THR A 209 -4.70 21.82 -5.76
C THR A 209 -5.02 20.55 -6.54
N ARG A 210 -4.03 19.97 -7.24
CA ARG A 210 -4.23 18.70 -7.94
C ARG A 210 -4.49 17.56 -6.95
N PHE A 211 -3.68 17.46 -5.90
CA PHE A 211 -3.85 16.47 -4.85
C PHE A 211 -5.28 16.49 -4.27
N GLU A 212 -5.76 17.67 -3.89
CA GLU A 212 -7.10 17.86 -3.35
C GLU A 212 -8.19 17.45 -4.36
N ASN A 213 -8.04 17.83 -5.63
CA ASN A 213 -8.99 17.48 -6.68
C ASN A 213 -9.03 15.97 -6.92
N ALA A 214 -7.87 15.31 -6.96
CA ALA A 214 -7.75 13.87 -7.14
C ALA A 214 -8.46 13.11 -6.01
N GLU A 215 -8.30 13.55 -4.75
CA GLU A 215 -8.97 12.92 -3.61
C GLU A 215 -10.47 13.20 -3.58
N LYS A 216 -10.93 14.41 -3.94
CA LYS A 216 -12.37 14.72 -4.05
C LYS A 216 -13.09 13.86 -5.09
N LEU A 217 -12.40 13.42 -6.14
CA LEU A 217 -12.96 12.52 -7.16
C LEU A 217 -13.28 11.12 -6.61
N ASN A 218 -12.77 10.75 -5.43
CA ASN A 218 -13.14 9.50 -4.75
C ASN A 218 -14.65 9.38 -4.47
N SER A 219 -15.36 10.51 -4.44
CA SER A 219 -16.84 10.54 -4.42
C SER A 219 -17.51 9.84 -5.62
N LEU A 220 -16.76 9.57 -6.70
CA LEU A 220 -17.24 8.83 -7.88
C LEU A 220 -17.01 7.32 -7.78
N HIS A 221 -16.36 6.82 -6.72
CA HIS A 221 -16.03 5.40 -6.56
C HIS A 221 -17.24 4.49 -6.80
N ASP A 222 -18.37 4.74 -6.14
CA ASP A 222 -19.57 3.89 -6.23
C ASP A 222 -20.26 3.96 -7.60
N LEU A 223 -19.97 4.99 -8.41
CA LEU A 223 -20.51 5.14 -9.77
C LEU A 223 -19.67 4.39 -10.81
N TYR A 224 -18.46 4.01 -10.46
CA TYR A 224 -17.56 3.32 -11.35
C TYR A 224 -18.00 1.85 -11.52
N PRO A 225 -17.94 1.25 -12.73
CA PRO A 225 -18.61 -0.02 -13.03
C PRO A 225 -17.84 -1.28 -12.54
N TRP A 226 -17.47 -1.33 -11.26
CA TRP A 226 -16.73 -2.45 -10.64
C TRP A 226 -17.38 -3.83 -10.86
N ASN A 227 -18.71 -3.86 -10.84
CA ASN A 227 -19.50 -5.09 -10.91
C ASN A 227 -19.95 -5.43 -12.34
N ASN A 228 -19.58 -4.66 -13.36
CA ASN A 228 -19.91 -4.96 -14.75
C ASN A 228 -18.93 -6.01 -15.31
N PRO A 229 -19.40 -7.22 -15.70
CA PRO A 229 -18.54 -8.32 -16.10
C PRO A 229 -17.78 -8.06 -17.41
N ASP A 230 -18.42 -7.44 -18.40
CA ASP A 230 -17.79 -7.16 -19.70
C ASP A 230 -16.70 -6.09 -19.56
N PHE A 231 -17.00 -5.04 -18.78
CA PHE A 231 -16.04 -4.00 -18.43
C PHE A 231 -14.84 -4.58 -17.68
N ARG A 232 -15.10 -5.43 -16.68
CA ARG A 232 -14.08 -6.10 -15.87
C ARG A 232 -13.20 -7.03 -16.70
N HIS A 233 -13.77 -7.79 -17.63
CA HIS A 233 -13.00 -8.65 -18.54
C HIS A 233 -11.99 -7.84 -19.36
N GLN A 234 -12.42 -6.74 -19.99
CA GLN A 234 -11.51 -5.87 -20.75
C GLN A 234 -10.44 -5.23 -19.86
N TRP A 235 -10.80 -4.86 -18.62
CA TRP A 235 -9.84 -4.28 -17.68
C TRP A 235 -8.79 -5.30 -17.21
N VAL A 236 -9.14 -6.58 -17.06
CA VAL A 236 -8.16 -7.65 -16.81
C VAL A 236 -7.20 -7.79 -18.00
N GLU A 237 -7.71 -7.78 -19.23
CA GLU A 237 -6.89 -7.94 -20.42
C GLU A 237 -5.92 -6.76 -20.62
N GLU A 238 -6.36 -5.52 -20.41
CA GLU A 238 -5.47 -4.36 -20.50
C GLU A 238 -4.35 -4.42 -19.44
N ARG A 239 -4.65 -4.82 -18.19
CA ARG A 239 -3.63 -4.93 -17.13
C ARG A 239 -2.65 -6.07 -17.38
N LYS A 240 -3.08 -7.17 -18.01
CA LYS A 240 -2.17 -8.23 -18.47
C LYS A 240 -1.20 -7.72 -19.53
N LEU A 241 -1.62 -6.81 -20.40
CA LEU A 241 -0.72 -6.17 -21.38
C LEU A 241 0.31 -5.27 -20.70
N LEU A 242 -0.09 -4.44 -19.73
CA LEU A 242 0.85 -3.66 -18.92
C LEU A 242 1.89 -4.55 -18.23
N ALA A 243 1.44 -5.61 -17.57
CA ALA A 243 2.33 -6.56 -16.90
C ALA A 243 3.30 -7.25 -17.89
N LYS A 244 2.84 -7.55 -19.12
CA LYS A 244 3.69 -8.08 -20.19
C LYS A 244 4.70 -7.04 -20.67
N ALA A 245 4.29 -5.79 -20.85
CA ALA A 245 5.16 -4.69 -21.27
C ALA A 245 6.30 -4.48 -20.26
N LEU A 246 6.00 -4.48 -18.97
CA LEU A 246 6.98 -4.31 -17.90
C LEU A 246 8.04 -5.43 -17.90
N LYS A 247 7.62 -6.67 -18.17
CA LYS A 247 8.52 -7.85 -18.22
C LYS A 247 9.27 -8.00 -19.55
N GLU A 248 8.91 -7.26 -20.59
CA GLU A 248 9.47 -7.45 -21.94
C GLU A 248 10.83 -6.74 -22.07
N PRO A 249 11.96 -7.45 -22.19
CA PRO A 249 13.29 -6.83 -22.22
C PRO A 249 13.56 -6.02 -23.49
N ASN A 250 12.89 -6.30 -24.62
CA ASN A 250 13.03 -5.51 -25.83
C ASN A 250 12.17 -4.24 -25.75
N GLU A 251 12.78 -3.06 -25.89
CA GLU A 251 12.08 -1.78 -25.72
C GLU A 251 10.97 -1.55 -26.77
N ASP A 252 11.25 -1.80 -28.05
CA ASP A 252 10.27 -1.61 -29.13
C ASP A 252 9.05 -2.52 -28.95
N ARG A 253 9.28 -3.76 -28.49
CA ARG A 253 8.21 -4.71 -28.18
C ARG A 253 7.43 -4.30 -26.94
N ALA A 254 8.11 -3.78 -25.91
CA ALA A 254 7.45 -3.24 -24.71
C ALA A 254 6.56 -2.04 -25.07
N LYS A 255 7.07 -1.10 -25.88
CA LYS A 255 6.29 0.04 -26.42
C LYS A 255 5.10 -0.43 -27.25
N SER A 256 5.26 -1.46 -28.08
CA SER A 256 4.15 -2.06 -28.85
C SER A 256 3.06 -2.63 -27.94
N LEU A 257 3.43 -3.31 -26.84
CA LEU A 257 2.47 -3.82 -25.85
C LEU A 257 1.74 -2.68 -25.11
N VAL A 258 2.40 -1.54 -24.88
CA VAL A 258 1.75 -0.34 -24.34
C VAL A 258 0.74 0.25 -25.34
N ILE A 259 1.03 0.26 -26.64
CA ILE A 259 0.06 0.69 -27.66
C ILE A 259 -1.17 -0.24 -27.67
N ASP A 260 -0.95 -1.56 -27.58
CA ASP A 260 -2.05 -2.53 -27.48
C ASP A 260 -2.90 -2.27 -26.21
N TRP A 261 -2.25 -1.99 -25.08
CA TRP A 261 -2.94 -1.62 -23.83
C TRP A 261 -3.78 -0.36 -23.98
N LEU A 262 -3.22 0.73 -24.55
CA LEU A 262 -3.95 1.98 -24.79
C LEU A 262 -5.18 1.75 -25.67
N THR A 263 -5.06 0.89 -26.70
CA THR A 263 -6.17 0.56 -27.60
C THR A 263 -7.31 -0.16 -26.88
N ILE A 264 -7.00 -1.16 -26.04
CA ILE A 264 -8.03 -1.85 -25.24
C ILE A 264 -8.66 -0.89 -24.24
N ARG A 265 -7.85 -0.05 -23.59
CA ARG A 265 -8.31 0.95 -22.62
C ARG A 265 -9.28 1.95 -23.25
N GLU A 266 -8.96 2.50 -24.41
CA GLU A 266 -9.86 3.40 -25.14
C GLU A 266 -11.18 2.72 -25.48
N THR A 267 -11.14 1.48 -25.96
CA THR A 267 -12.34 0.69 -26.25
C THR A 267 -13.19 0.49 -25.00
N ARG A 268 -12.57 0.13 -23.87
CA ARG A 268 -13.25 -0.05 -22.58
C ARG A 268 -13.92 1.24 -22.10
N ARG A 269 -13.20 2.35 -22.21
CA ARG A 269 -13.65 3.68 -21.76
C ARG A 269 -14.78 4.27 -22.61
N THR A 270 -15.11 3.71 -23.78
CA THR A 270 -16.30 4.13 -24.56
C THR A 270 -17.62 4.00 -23.78
N SER A 271 -17.64 3.14 -22.76
CA SER A 271 -18.78 2.95 -21.86
C SER A 271 -18.79 3.89 -20.65
N LEU A 272 -17.75 4.71 -20.46
CA LEU A 272 -17.59 5.62 -19.33
C LEU A 272 -17.93 7.06 -19.69
N THR A 273 -18.28 7.83 -18.67
CA THR A 273 -18.34 9.29 -18.79
C THR A 273 -16.94 9.88 -18.65
N GLU A 274 -16.72 11.08 -19.18
CA GLU A 274 -15.45 11.80 -19.04
C GLU A 274 -15.00 11.92 -17.58
N LYS A 275 -15.95 12.18 -16.66
CA LYS A 275 -15.65 12.28 -15.22
C LYS A 275 -15.09 10.97 -14.64
N LEU A 276 -15.61 9.83 -15.08
CA LEU A 276 -15.10 8.52 -14.63
C LEU A 276 -13.74 8.19 -15.25
N ILE A 277 -13.48 8.67 -16.47
CA ILE A 277 -12.16 8.58 -17.09
C ILE A 277 -11.15 9.44 -16.32
N THR A 278 -11.49 10.69 -16.01
CA THR A 278 -10.64 11.55 -15.16
C THR A 278 -10.41 10.93 -13.79
N TYR A 279 -11.43 10.34 -13.17
CA TYR A 279 -11.29 9.59 -11.93
C TYR A 279 -10.25 8.45 -12.05
N GLU A 280 -10.30 7.61 -13.10
CA GLU A 280 -9.26 6.58 -13.31
C GLU A 280 -7.87 7.20 -13.36
N LYS A 281 -7.69 8.24 -14.20
CA LYS A 281 -6.38 8.86 -14.41
C LYS A 281 -5.82 9.50 -13.13
N GLU A 282 -6.67 10.16 -12.34
CA GLU A 282 -6.26 10.81 -11.10
C GLU A 282 -6.01 9.81 -9.97
N ARG A 283 -6.72 8.68 -9.91
CA ARG A 283 -6.39 7.61 -8.95
C ARG A 283 -5.11 6.88 -9.35
N GLU A 284 -4.88 6.62 -10.63
CA GLU A 284 -3.60 6.10 -11.13
C GLU A 284 -2.43 7.04 -10.82
N TRP A 285 -2.65 8.36 -10.92
CA TRP A 285 -1.66 9.36 -10.52
C TRP A 285 -1.45 9.40 -9.00
N LEU A 286 -2.53 9.51 -8.22
CA LEU A 286 -2.42 9.70 -6.78
C LEU A 286 -1.86 8.44 -6.11
N GLU A 287 -2.56 7.32 -6.26
CA GLU A 287 -2.26 6.06 -5.57
C GLU A 287 -1.22 5.23 -6.29
N GLY A 288 -1.18 5.28 -7.63
CA GLY A 288 -0.21 4.53 -8.39
C GLY A 288 1.22 5.07 -8.24
N LEU A 289 1.39 6.39 -8.11
CA LEU A 289 2.72 6.97 -7.83
C LEU A 289 3.16 6.72 -6.39
N ALA A 290 2.25 6.75 -5.42
CA ALA A 290 2.57 6.34 -4.06
C ALA A 290 2.94 4.85 -3.98
N LYS A 291 2.23 3.99 -4.71
CA LYS A 291 2.56 2.56 -4.83
C LYS A 291 3.91 2.33 -5.54
N TYR A 292 4.23 3.15 -6.53
CA TYR A 292 5.57 3.19 -7.13
C TYR A 292 6.65 3.52 -6.11
N ALA A 293 6.43 4.54 -5.27
CA ALA A 293 7.37 4.91 -4.21
C ALA A 293 7.51 3.80 -3.15
N GLU A 294 6.41 3.18 -2.73
CA GLU A 294 6.37 2.02 -1.81
C GLU A 294 7.26 0.88 -2.31
N ILE A 295 7.03 0.43 -3.55
CA ILE A 295 7.73 -0.73 -4.11
C ILE A 295 9.20 -0.40 -4.37
N ASN A 296 9.51 0.80 -4.86
CA ASN A 296 10.89 1.19 -5.10
C ASN A 296 11.67 1.47 -3.82
N ALA A 297 11.02 1.86 -2.72
CA ALA A 297 11.67 1.96 -1.41
C ALA A 297 12.26 0.61 -0.98
N TRP A 298 11.49 -0.47 -1.08
CA TRP A 298 11.98 -1.82 -0.81
C TRP A 298 13.13 -2.23 -1.73
N ARG A 299 12.93 -2.10 -3.04
CA ARG A 299 13.90 -2.58 -4.03
C ARG A 299 15.20 -1.79 -3.94
N MET A 300 15.13 -0.47 -3.82
CA MET A 300 16.34 0.35 -3.67
C MET A 300 17.07 0.09 -2.36
N ALA A 301 16.37 -0.19 -1.26
CA ALA A 301 17.01 -0.56 0.00
C ALA A 301 17.79 -1.87 -0.12
N LEU A 302 17.31 -2.84 -0.90
CA LEU A 302 18.00 -4.08 -1.20
C LEU A 302 19.16 -3.90 -2.20
N ASP A 303 18.94 -3.16 -3.28
CA ASP A 303 19.86 -3.08 -4.43
C ASP A 303 20.99 -2.06 -4.23
N THR A 304 20.86 -1.15 -3.26
CA THR A 304 21.83 -0.09 -3.03
C THR A 304 22.90 -0.54 -2.04
N ALA A 305 24.08 -0.88 -2.56
CA ALA A 305 25.21 -1.33 -1.74
C ALA A 305 25.65 -0.35 -0.64
N SER A 306 25.41 0.96 -0.80
CA SER A 306 25.72 1.98 0.20
C SER A 306 24.63 2.19 1.25
N TYR A 307 23.45 1.58 1.07
CA TYR A 307 22.38 1.66 2.05
C TYR A 307 22.57 0.58 3.10
N THR A 308 22.36 0.94 4.36
CA THR A 308 22.38 -0.01 5.48
C THR A 308 21.28 0.41 6.44
N PRO A 309 20.34 -0.50 6.79
CA PRO A 309 19.33 -0.22 7.80
C PRO A 309 19.96 0.20 9.13
N LEU A 310 19.24 0.97 9.93
CA LEU A 310 19.71 1.37 11.25
C LEU A 310 20.00 0.15 12.14
N ALA A 311 21.11 0.18 12.88
CA ALA A 311 21.54 -0.95 13.70
C ALA A 311 20.51 -1.38 14.76
N VAL A 312 19.65 -0.46 15.21
CA VAL A 312 18.54 -0.75 16.14
C VAL A 312 17.53 -1.74 15.57
N MET A 313 17.36 -1.78 14.24
CA MET A 313 16.46 -2.71 13.56
C MET A 313 16.91 -4.17 13.65
N ASN A 314 18.18 -4.44 14.00
CA ASN A 314 18.65 -5.81 14.24
C ASN A 314 17.91 -6.53 15.38
N ASN A 315 17.27 -5.77 16.27
CA ASN A 315 16.51 -6.30 17.39
C ASN A 315 15.04 -6.56 17.05
N ASP A 316 14.56 -6.11 15.88
CA ASP A 316 13.18 -6.34 15.44
C ASP A 316 13.06 -7.73 14.78
N PRO A 317 12.38 -8.70 15.43
CA PRO A 317 12.31 -10.08 14.94
C PRO A 317 11.52 -10.24 13.63
N ASP A 318 10.73 -9.23 13.24
CA ASP A 318 9.91 -9.23 12.04
C ASP A 318 10.53 -8.38 10.91
N PHE A 319 11.75 -7.89 11.08
CA PHE A 319 12.46 -7.15 10.04
C PHE A 319 13.37 -8.07 9.23
N ASN A 320 13.16 -8.16 7.92
CA ASN A 320 13.92 -9.06 7.04
C ASN A 320 14.97 -8.31 6.22
N PHE A 321 15.34 -7.09 6.62
CA PHE A 321 16.35 -6.28 5.92
C PHE A 321 16.03 -6.11 4.43
N TYR A 322 14.75 -5.96 4.10
CA TYR A 322 14.26 -5.80 2.73
C TYR A 322 14.58 -6.97 1.78
N GLN A 323 15.04 -8.12 2.27
CA GLN A 323 15.45 -9.25 1.43
C GLN A 323 14.31 -9.84 0.59
N ASN A 324 13.06 -9.60 1.00
CA ASN A 324 11.86 -10.06 0.29
C ASN A 324 11.39 -9.09 -0.82
N ALA A 325 12.15 -8.03 -1.15
CA ALA A 325 11.71 -7.00 -2.09
C ALA A 325 11.29 -7.56 -3.47
N GLU A 326 12.10 -8.44 -4.07
CA GLU A 326 11.80 -9.04 -5.39
C GLU A 326 10.62 -10.01 -5.36
N ASP A 327 10.46 -10.75 -4.26
CA ASP A 327 9.30 -11.60 -4.03
C ASP A 327 8.03 -10.75 -3.89
N ASN A 328 8.11 -9.61 -3.21
CA ASN A 328 7.00 -8.68 -3.04
C ASN A 328 6.64 -8.01 -4.37
N PHE A 329 7.62 -7.51 -5.14
CA PHE A 329 7.42 -7.00 -6.49
C PHE A 329 6.68 -8.03 -7.37
N SER A 330 7.13 -9.28 -7.33
CA SER A 330 6.50 -10.38 -8.09
C SER A 330 5.06 -10.64 -7.66
N LYS A 331 4.76 -10.57 -6.35
CA LYS A 331 3.39 -10.71 -5.82
C LYS A 331 2.50 -9.56 -6.27
N GLU A 332 2.98 -8.32 -6.23
CA GLU A 332 2.20 -7.15 -6.66
C GLU A 332 1.90 -7.20 -8.16
N LEU A 333 2.87 -7.65 -8.96
CA LEU A 333 2.68 -7.87 -10.39
C LEU A 333 1.68 -9.00 -10.70
N LEU A 334 1.56 -10.01 -9.83
CA LEU A 334 0.49 -11.01 -9.91
C LEU A 334 -0.88 -10.41 -9.54
N GLN A 335 -0.96 -9.50 -8.57
CA GLN A 335 -2.21 -8.80 -8.24
C GLN A 335 -2.69 -7.93 -9.39
N LEU A 336 -1.77 -7.23 -10.07
CA LEU A 336 -2.08 -6.49 -11.31
C LEU A 336 -2.74 -7.39 -12.37
N GLN A 337 -2.43 -8.69 -12.42
CA GLN A 337 -2.99 -9.62 -13.39
C GLN A 337 -4.24 -10.35 -12.87
N SER A 338 -4.52 -10.24 -11.57
CA SER A 338 -5.59 -10.95 -10.89
C SER A 338 -6.95 -10.34 -11.22
N ASP A 339 -7.95 -11.22 -11.26
CA ASP A 339 -9.35 -10.85 -11.28
C ASP A 339 -9.99 -10.96 -9.87
N LEU A 340 -9.34 -11.62 -8.92
CA LEU A 340 -9.87 -11.80 -7.56
C LEU A 340 -9.80 -10.47 -6.78
N GLY A 341 -10.87 -10.12 -6.07
CA GLY A 341 -10.89 -8.91 -5.23
C GLY A 341 -10.88 -7.60 -6.02
N PHE A 342 -11.42 -7.62 -7.23
CA PHE A 342 -11.50 -6.48 -8.14
C PHE A 342 -12.13 -5.26 -7.46
N SER A 343 -11.34 -4.20 -7.33
CA SER A 343 -11.66 -2.98 -6.58
C SER A 343 -10.78 -1.84 -7.08
N GLU A 344 -10.87 -0.69 -6.42
CA GLU A 344 -10.03 0.47 -6.73
C GLU A 344 -8.53 0.18 -6.69
N SER A 345 -8.07 -0.76 -5.86
CA SER A 345 -6.67 -1.21 -5.82
C SER A 345 -6.08 -1.55 -7.19
N MET A 346 -6.91 -1.91 -8.18
CA MET A 346 -6.46 -2.16 -9.55
C MET A 346 -5.85 -0.90 -10.20
N LEU A 347 -6.33 0.30 -9.84
CA LEU A 347 -5.79 1.59 -10.29
C LEU A 347 -4.42 1.89 -9.67
N TYR A 348 -4.16 1.38 -8.46
CA TYR A 348 -2.89 1.55 -7.77
C TYR A 348 -1.82 0.78 -8.55
N TYR A 349 -2.12 -0.49 -8.85
CA TYR A 349 -1.21 -1.34 -9.61
C TYR A 349 -1.00 -0.86 -11.05
N SER A 350 -2.06 -0.39 -11.74
CA SER A 350 -1.91 0.11 -13.10
C SER A 350 -1.13 1.42 -13.15
N GLY A 351 -1.35 2.35 -12.22
CA GLY A 351 -0.56 3.58 -12.12
C GLY A 351 0.90 3.31 -11.76
N TRP A 352 1.17 2.38 -10.84
CA TRP A 352 2.54 1.94 -10.52
C TRP A 352 3.27 1.39 -11.76
N VAL A 353 2.66 0.47 -12.50
CA VAL A 353 3.32 -0.11 -13.68
C VAL A 353 3.50 0.90 -14.80
N GLN A 354 2.60 1.89 -14.92
CA GLN A 354 2.84 3.01 -15.83
C GLN A 354 4.08 3.81 -15.44
N ALA A 355 4.28 4.09 -14.15
CA ALA A 355 5.48 4.78 -13.65
C ALA A 355 6.77 3.98 -13.89
N GLU A 356 6.76 2.65 -13.67
CA GLU A 356 7.91 1.78 -13.97
C GLU A 356 8.26 1.77 -15.47
N LEU A 357 7.24 1.80 -16.34
CA LEU A 357 7.45 1.89 -17.79
C LEU A 357 7.98 3.28 -18.20
N LEU A 358 7.54 4.34 -17.52
CA LEU A 358 8.03 5.69 -17.75
C LEU A 358 9.50 5.87 -17.33
N ASP A 359 9.93 5.25 -16.22
CA ASP A 359 11.35 5.19 -15.85
C ASP A 359 12.22 4.61 -16.97
N ARG A 360 11.67 3.66 -17.73
CA ARG A 360 12.36 3.03 -18.86
C ARG A 360 12.29 3.86 -20.14
N PHE A 361 11.13 4.44 -20.46
CA PHE A 361 10.89 5.07 -21.76
C PHE A 361 11.17 6.58 -21.78
N TYR A 362 11.16 7.24 -20.63
CA TYR A 362 11.26 8.69 -20.53
C TYR A 362 11.98 9.15 -19.26
N PRO A 363 13.31 9.22 -19.24
CA PRO A 363 14.10 9.51 -18.03
C PRO A 363 13.66 10.74 -17.21
N ASP A 364 13.13 11.80 -17.85
CA ASP A 364 12.77 13.08 -17.22
C ASP A 364 11.27 13.20 -16.88
N TRP A 365 10.51 12.10 -16.88
CA TRP A 365 9.06 12.12 -16.73
C TRP A 365 8.56 12.61 -15.36
N LYS A 366 9.35 12.43 -14.30
CA LYS A 366 8.95 12.71 -12.90
C LYS A 366 8.69 14.20 -12.64
N ASP A 367 9.44 15.08 -13.29
CA ASP A 367 9.27 16.53 -13.19
C ASP A 367 7.95 16.99 -13.85
N LEU A 368 7.49 16.25 -14.86
CA LEU A 368 6.22 16.53 -15.56
C LEU A 368 5.03 15.92 -14.82
N ALA A 369 5.19 14.74 -14.23
CA ALA A 369 4.09 13.98 -13.65
C ALA A 369 3.37 14.70 -12.51
N LEU A 370 4.02 15.65 -11.82
CA LEU A 370 3.41 16.43 -10.73
C LEU A 370 2.70 17.71 -11.19
N GLN A 371 2.86 18.10 -12.46
CA GLN A 371 2.19 19.26 -13.03
C GLN A 371 0.68 19.00 -13.19
N SER A 372 -0.13 20.05 -13.20
CA SER A 372 -1.57 19.91 -13.44
C SER A 372 -1.84 19.36 -14.84
N ASP A 373 -2.91 18.55 -14.97
CA ASP A 373 -3.39 17.99 -16.24
C ASP A 373 -2.43 17.07 -17.01
N ILE A 374 -1.31 16.65 -16.39
CA ILE A 374 -0.40 15.63 -16.94
C ILE A 374 -0.74 14.26 -16.35
N TYR A 375 -1.05 13.29 -17.21
CA TYR A 375 -1.38 11.93 -16.79
C TYR A 375 -0.35 10.92 -17.31
N LEU A 376 -0.12 9.85 -16.53
CA LEU A 376 0.91 8.84 -16.82
C LEU A 376 0.71 8.19 -18.19
N GLU A 377 -0.54 7.89 -18.55
CA GLU A 377 -0.87 7.28 -19.84
C GLU A 377 -0.60 8.22 -21.02
N ASP A 378 -0.73 9.53 -20.84
CA ASP A 378 -0.50 10.52 -21.89
C ASP A 378 1.02 10.66 -22.14
N LEU A 379 1.83 10.62 -21.07
CA LEU A 379 3.29 10.53 -21.18
C LEU A 379 3.72 9.24 -21.89
N LEU A 380 3.15 8.08 -21.52
CA LEU A 380 3.45 6.82 -22.19
C LEU A 380 3.07 6.86 -23.68
N ARG A 381 1.90 7.41 -24.00
CA ARG A 381 1.42 7.57 -25.38
C ARG A 381 2.40 8.39 -26.21
N GLN A 382 2.90 9.50 -25.67
CA GLN A 382 3.90 10.35 -26.33
C GLN A 382 5.18 9.61 -26.69
N GLN A 383 5.61 8.66 -25.86
CA GLN A 383 6.85 7.90 -26.07
C GLN A 383 6.69 6.64 -26.90
N CYS A 384 5.47 6.11 -26.98
CA CYS A 384 5.21 4.85 -27.69
C CYS A 384 4.70 5.07 -29.11
N ILE A 385 3.93 6.13 -29.37
CA ILE A 385 3.40 6.42 -30.71
C ILE A 385 4.45 7.26 -31.47
N PRO A 386 5.00 6.77 -32.59
CA PRO A 386 5.89 7.57 -33.41
C PRO A 386 5.16 8.84 -33.85
N LEU A 387 5.79 10.00 -33.68
CA LEU A 387 5.35 11.24 -34.30
C LEU A 387 5.35 11.03 -35.83
N ASN A 388 4.21 10.66 -36.39
CA ASN A 388 4.02 10.67 -37.83
C ASN A 388 4.13 12.14 -38.30
N CYS A 389 5.31 12.48 -38.83
CA CYS A 389 5.64 13.64 -39.66
C CYS A 389 4.93 14.97 -39.36
N GLY A 390 5.64 15.88 -38.68
CA GLY A 390 5.61 17.30 -39.10
C GLY A 390 4.69 18.26 -38.34
N ILE A 391 4.48 18.09 -37.03
CA ILE A 391 3.99 19.19 -36.20
C ILE A 391 4.96 19.41 -35.05
N THR A 392 5.87 20.37 -35.25
CA THR A 392 6.56 21.07 -34.16
C THR A 392 5.52 21.87 -33.39
N LEU A 393 5.32 21.54 -32.12
CA LEU A 393 4.65 22.45 -31.19
C LEU A 393 5.67 23.53 -30.81
N ASN A 394 5.35 24.79 -31.13
CA ASN A 394 6.09 25.97 -30.70
C ASN A 394 5.87 26.25 -29.21
#